data_AF-A0A3D2R9B0-F1
#
_entry.id   AF-A0A3D2R9B0-F1
#
_cell.length_a   1.000
_cell.length_b   1.000
_cell.length_c   1.000
_cell.angle_alpha   90.00
_cell.angle_beta   90.00
_cell.angle_gamma   90.00
#
_symmetry.space_group_name_H-M   'P 1'
#
loop_
_entity.id
_entity.type
_entity.pdbx_description
1 polymer ?
#
loop_
_entity_poly.entity_id
_entity_poly.type
_entity_poly.pdbx_seq_one_letter_code
_entity_poly.pdbx_strand_id
1 'polypeptide(L)'
;MSPIQGQQWNDPLLHYPRFEACATQDSTELPKCFTQQINLLIQDTAKNWQVENSIPGALSVLFEVDKTGNFVVRYVDSPSEALRIYVEDFFKNLPEIRPASYNGRTIYMQFRLQFYPNDLAQIQWSMIGDSGKDLVNDAADLKSIEPNTVPEIKSFARQKSGEYGAVVQDKYQGQGYQSGVLIPLSHRRYDEFEAAMNQVGSNNHTAQKPYRFTEVQAYYDLKAADSSLKKP
;
A
#
# COMPACT_ATOMS: atom_id res chain seq x y z
N MET A 1 24.67 -24.02 3.39
CA MET A 1 23.29 -23.90 2.89
C MET A 1 23.15 -22.51 2.31
N SER A 2 23.04 -22.38 0.99
CA SER A 2 22.78 -21.08 0.36
C SER A 2 21.39 -20.61 0.77
N PRO A 3 21.21 -19.35 1.20
CA PRO A 3 19.88 -18.84 1.47
C PRO A 3 19.07 -18.93 0.18
N ILE A 4 17.84 -19.46 0.28
CA ILE A 4 16.86 -19.39 -0.81
C ILE A 4 16.58 -17.90 -1.01
N GLN A 5 17.16 -17.32 -2.05
CA GLN A 5 16.85 -15.96 -2.47
C GLN A 5 15.80 -16.04 -3.56
N GLY A 6 14.80 -15.14 -3.49
CA GLY A 6 13.83 -14.96 -4.57
C GLY A 6 14.51 -14.47 -5.85
N GLN A 7 13.71 -14.14 -6.87
CA GLN A 7 14.23 -13.53 -8.10
C GLN A 7 15.07 -12.30 -7.74
N GLN A 8 16.38 -12.34 -8.03
CA GLN A 8 17.24 -11.18 -7.93
C GLN A 8 17.04 -10.34 -9.19
N TRP A 9 16.70 -9.06 -9.03
CA TRP A 9 16.24 -8.23 -10.15
C TRP A 9 17.37 -7.63 -11.00
N ASN A 10 18.63 -7.84 -10.60
CA ASN A 10 19.83 -7.60 -11.41
C ASN A 10 20.31 -8.87 -12.15
N ASP A 11 19.44 -9.88 -12.29
CA ASP A 11 19.76 -11.09 -13.04
C ASP A 11 19.76 -10.81 -14.55
N PRO A 12 20.86 -11.06 -15.28
CA PRO A 12 20.92 -10.87 -16.73
C PRO A 12 19.91 -11.73 -17.51
N LEU A 13 19.34 -12.77 -16.90
CA LEU A 13 18.30 -13.61 -17.48
C LEU A 13 16.89 -13.00 -17.37
N LEU A 14 16.73 -11.95 -16.54
CA LEU A 14 15.47 -11.25 -16.37
C LEU A 14 15.37 -10.08 -17.36
N HIS A 15 14.30 -10.08 -18.14
CA HIS A 15 13.87 -8.92 -18.91
C HIS A 15 12.61 -8.33 -18.30
N TYR A 16 12.65 -7.03 -18.01
CA TYR A 16 11.53 -6.26 -17.46
C TYR A 16 10.36 -6.15 -18.46
N PRO A 17 9.12 -5.92 -17.96
CA PRO A 17 8.00 -5.56 -18.81
C PRO A 17 8.31 -4.28 -19.58
N ARG A 18 7.87 -4.22 -20.83
CA ARG A 18 8.32 -3.19 -21.77
C ARG A 18 7.18 -2.58 -22.54
N PHE A 19 6.99 -1.28 -22.34
CA PHE A 19 6.20 -0.41 -23.22
C PHE A 19 6.84 -0.29 -24.60
N GLU A 20 6.04 -0.06 -25.64
CA GLU A 20 6.57 0.17 -27.00
C GLU A 20 7.53 1.37 -27.07
N ALA A 21 7.28 2.42 -26.27
CA ALA A 21 8.18 3.57 -26.15
C ALA A 21 9.59 3.21 -25.63
N CYS A 22 9.73 2.07 -24.95
CA CYS A 22 10.99 1.56 -24.42
C CYS A 22 11.66 0.52 -25.33
N ALA A 23 11.19 0.34 -26.58
CA ALA A 23 11.64 -0.77 -27.44
C ALA A 23 13.14 -0.73 -27.81
N THR A 24 13.75 0.46 -27.83
CA THR A 24 15.16 0.67 -28.19
C THR A 24 16.09 0.74 -26.98
N GLN A 25 15.56 0.64 -25.75
CA GLN A 25 16.36 0.73 -24.53
C GLN A 25 17.09 -0.59 -24.25
N ASP A 26 18.32 -0.48 -23.75
CA ASP A 26 19.10 -1.60 -23.29
C ASP A 26 18.46 -2.26 -22.06
N SER A 27 18.71 -3.55 -21.85
CA SER A 27 18.13 -4.33 -20.75
C SER A 27 18.31 -3.70 -19.37
N THR A 28 19.43 -3.00 -19.15
CA THR A 28 19.75 -2.31 -17.88
C THR A 28 18.95 -1.03 -17.67
N GLU A 29 18.46 -0.41 -18.74
CA GLU A 29 17.66 0.83 -18.70
C GLU A 29 16.15 0.55 -18.76
N LEU A 30 15.73 -0.67 -19.13
CA LEU A 30 14.33 -1.08 -19.14
C LEU A 30 13.60 -0.83 -17.81
N PRO A 31 14.16 -1.12 -16.62
CA PRO A 31 13.49 -0.81 -15.35
C PRO A 31 13.17 0.67 -15.20
N LYS A 32 14.14 1.54 -15.54
CA LYS A 32 13.98 3.00 -15.46
C LYS A 32 12.97 3.50 -16.49
N CYS A 33 13.03 2.98 -17.72
CA CYS A 33 12.08 3.37 -18.76
C CYS A 33 10.65 2.95 -18.37
N PHE A 34 10.47 1.74 -17.83
CA PHE A 34 9.17 1.27 -17.35
C PHE A 34 8.59 2.18 -16.26
N THR A 35 9.37 2.51 -15.22
CA THR A 35 8.90 3.40 -14.14
C THR A 35 8.62 4.81 -14.65
N GLN A 36 9.43 5.34 -15.58
CA GLN A 36 9.17 6.63 -16.21
C GLN A 36 7.87 6.65 -17.01
N GLN A 37 7.57 5.60 -17.80
CA GLN A 37 6.33 5.53 -18.58
C GLN A 37 5.10 5.51 -17.67
N ILE A 38 5.11 4.70 -16.60
CA ILE A 38 4.00 4.69 -15.63
C ILE A 38 3.88 6.04 -14.92
N ASN A 39 4.99 6.67 -14.51
CA ASN A 39 4.95 7.99 -13.89
C ASN A 39 4.31 9.04 -14.81
N LEU A 40 4.63 9.03 -16.10
CA LEU A 40 4.03 9.94 -17.08
C LEU A 40 2.52 9.70 -17.22
N LEU A 41 2.09 8.43 -17.30
CA LEU A 41 0.67 8.07 -17.38
C LEU A 41 -0.11 8.50 -16.13
N ILE A 42 0.48 8.33 -14.95
CA ILE A 42 -0.11 8.79 -13.68
C ILE A 42 -0.18 10.31 -13.66
N GLN A 43 0.90 11.02 -14.01
CA GLN A 43 0.91 12.48 -14.03
C GLN A 43 -0.11 13.05 -15.01
N ASP A 44 -0.29 12.41 -16.17
CA ASP A 44 -1.28 12.87 -17.13
C ASP A 44 -2.71 12.65 -16.64
N THR A 45 -2.98 11.46 -16.11
CA THR A 45 -4.30 11.11 -15.56
C THR A 45 -4.64 11.95 -14.33
N ALA A 46 -3.66 12.25 -13.49
CA ALA A 46 -3.86 12.98 -12.25
C ALA A 46 -4.35 14.42 -12.43
N LYS A 47 -4.08 15.05 -13.58
CA LYS A 47 -4.65 16.36 -13.94
C LYS A 47 -6.19 16.34 -13.94
N ASN A 48 -6.77 15.17 -14.21
CA ASN A 48 -8.21 14.96 -14.29
C ASN A 48 -8.79 14.38 -12.99
N TRP A 49 -7.97 14.10 -11.98
CA TRP A 49 -8.49 13.73 -10.67
C TRP A 49 -9.23 14.93 -10.10
N GLN A 50 -10.57 14.89 -10.16
CA GLN A 50 -11.42 15.79 -9.38
C GLN A 50 -11.33 15.35 -7.92
N VAL A 51 -10.16 15.61 -7.32
CA VAL A 51 -9.91 15.40 -5.91
C VAL A 51 -10.63 16.52 -5.18
N GLU A 52 -11.91 16.30 -4.87
CA GLU A 52 -12.64 17.17 -3.95
C GLU A 52 -11.81 17.31 -2.67
N ASN A 53 -11.20 18.47 -2.51
CA ASN A 53 -10.47 18.92 -1.32
C ASN A 53 -9.25 18.04 -0.96
N SER A 54 -8.04 18.52 -1.26
CA SER A 54 -6.78 18.22 -0.55
C SER A 54 -6.80 16.94 0.28
N ILE A 55 -6.83 15.77 -0.37
CA ILE A 55 -6.88 14.51 0.35
C ILE A 55 -5.58 14.32 1.14
N PRO A 56 -5.61 14.29 2.49
CA PRO A 56 -4.43 14.05 3.29
C PRO A 56 -4.17 12.55 3.36
N GLY A 57 -3.14 12.07 2.66
CA GLY A 57 -2.71 10.67 2.76
C GLY A 57 -1.97 10.17 1.53
N ALA A 58 -1.08 9.20 1.76
CA ALA A 58 -0.43 8.47 0.68
C ALA A 58 -1.41 7.46 0.09
N LEU A 59 -1.39 7.32 -1.23
CA LEU A 59 -1.99 6.20 -1.95
C LEU A 59 -0.89 5.14 -2.16
N SER A 60 -1.18 3.87 -1.84
CA SER A 60 -0.30 2.74 -2.16
C SER A 60 -1.01 1.76 -3.08
N VAL A 61 -0.36 1.37 -4.17
CA VAL A 61 -0.88 0.43 -5.17
C VAL A 61 0.06 -0.75 -5.27
N LEU A 62 -0.47 -1.95 -5.11
CA LEU A 62 0.18 -3.20 -5.43
C LEU A 62 -0.47 -3.77 -6.69
N PHE A 63 0.30 -3.91 -7.76
CA PHE A 63 -0.18 -4.42 -9.03
C PHE A 63 0.85 -5.37 -9.65
N GLU A 64 0.45 -6.09 -10.68
CA GLU A 64 1.35 -6.89 -11.50
C GLU A 64 1.12 -6.65 -12.99
N VAL A 65 2.16 -6.86 -13.77
CA VAL A 65 2.02 -7.14 -15.20
C VAL A 65 1.99 -8.66 -15.33
N ASP A 66 0.89 -9.20 -15.83
CA ASP A 66 0.73 -10.64 -15.96
C ASP A 66 1.53 -11.23 -17.16
N LYS A 67 1.43 -12.55 -17.36
CA LYS A 67 2.13 -13.24 -18.46
C LYS A 67 1.65 -12.88 -19.86
N THR A 68 0.50 -12.21 -19.95
CA THR A 68 -0.07 -11.69 -21.20
C THR A 68 0.25 -10.22 -21.43
N GLY A 69 0.79 -9.51 -20.42
CA GLY A 69 1.12 -8.09 -20.55
C GLY A 69 0.03 -7.16 -20.01
N ASN A 70 -1.00 -7.70 -19.38
CA ASN A 70 -2.09 -6.92 -18.79
C ASN A 70 -1.72 -6.46 -17.38
N PHE A 71 -2.17 -5.25 -17.04
CA PHE A 71 -2.02 -4.69 -15.69
C PHE A 71 -3.14 -5.23 -14.78
N VAL A 72 -2.76 -5.96 -13.74
CA VAL A 72 -3.68 -6.55 -12.76
C VAL A 72 -3.41 -5.92 -11.40
N VAL A 73 -4.33 -5.08 -10.94
CA VAL A 73 -4.28 -4.50 -9.59
C VAL A 73 -4.60 -5.60 -8.58
N ARG A 74 -3.71 -5.78 -7.59
CA ARG A 74 -3.91 -6.72 -6.49
C ARG A 74 -4.49 -6.01 -5.27
N TYR A 75 -4.01 -4.80 -4.98
CA TYR A 75 -4.46 -4.05 -3.81
C TYR A 75 -4.22 -2.56 -3.96
N VAL A 76 -5.15 -1.76 -3.47
CA VAL A 76 -5.02 -0.30 -3.38
C VAL A 76 -5.32 0.12 -1.94
N ASP A 77 -4.37 0.81 -1.32
CA ASP A 77 -4.58 1.57 -0.11
C ASP A 77 -4.78 3.04 -0.42
N SER A 78 -5.95 3.55 -0.08
CA SER A 78 -6.36 4.90 -0.42
C SER A 78 -7.05 5.57 0.76
N PRO A 79 -6.79 6.86 1.01
CA PRO A 79 -7.54 7.68 1.97
C PRO A 79 -9.00 7.94 1.56
N SER A 80 -9.37 7.72 0.29
CA SER A 80 -10.74 7.88 -0.21
C SER A 80 -11.15 6.72 -1.11
N GLU A 81 -12.40 6.27 -0.94
CA GLU A 81 -12.98 5.20 -1.74
C GLU A 81 -13.15 5.61 -3.22
N ALA A 82 -13.52 6.86 -3.48
CA ALA A 82 -13.62 7.37 -4.85
C ALA A 82 -12.26 7.33 -5.56
N LEU A 83 -11.18 7.69 -4.85
CA LEU A 83 -9.82 7.64 -5.37
C LEU A 83 -9.36 6.18 -5.60
N ARG A 84 -9.75 5.25 -4.71
CA ARG A 84 -9.47 3.81 -4.87
C ARG A 84 -10.05 3.29 -6.18
N ILE A 85 -11.34 3.52 -6.40
CA ILE A 85 -12.07 3.08 -7.60
C ILE A 85 -11.45 3.70 -8.86
N TYR A 86 -11.15 5.00 -8.83
CA TYR A 86 -10.53 5.69 -9.95
C TYR A 86 -9.17 5.08 -10.33
N VAL A 87 -8.32 4.81 -9.34
CA VAL A 87 -6.99 4.23 -9.56
C VAL A 87 -7.10 2.81 -10.10
N GLU A 88 -8.03 2.00 -9.57
CA GLU A 88 -8.31 0.66 -10.10
C GLU A 88 -8.72 0.69 -11.56
N ASP A 89 -9.61 1.62 -11.93
CA ASP A 89 -10.05 1.80 -13.31
C ASP A 89 -8.93 2.30 -14.23
N PHE A 90 -8.11 3.25 -13.76
CA PHE A 90 -6.93 3.73 -14.49
C PHE A 90 -5.99 2.57 -14.88
N PHE A 91 -5.58 1.74 -13.91
CA PHE A 91 -4.69 0.61 -14.18
C PHE A 91 -5.33 -0.44 -15.09
N LYS A 92 -6.64 -0.68 -14.94
CA LYS A 92 -7.38 -1.62 -15.78
C LYS A 92 -7.46 -1.17 -17.25
N ASN A 93 -7.48 0.14 -17.49
CA ASN A 93 -7.55 0.73 -18.83
C ASN A 93 -6.18 1.02 -19.46
N LEU A 94 -5.07 0.67 -18.79
CA LEU A 94 -3.74 0.78 -19.38
C LEU A 94 -3.59 -0.18 -20.56
N PRO A 95 -2.83 0.21 -21.61
CA PRO A 95 -2.60 -0.66 -22.75
C PRO A 95 -1.79 -1.89 -22.34
N GLU A 96 -2.07 -3.02 -22.99
CA GLU A 96 -1.24 -4.21 -22.89
C GLU A 96 0.21 -3.87 -23.33
N ILE A 97 1.19 -4.38 -22.59
CA ILE A 97 2.61 -4.20 -22.87
C ILE A 97 3.31 -5.54 -23.05
N ARG A 98 4.56 -5.55 -23.51
CA ARG A 98 5.32 -6.81 -23.52
C ARG A 98 5.57 -7.27 -22.07
N PRO A 99 5.19 -8.51 -21.70
CA PRO A 99 5.35 -9.00 -20.34
C PRO A 99 6.83 -9.19 -20.00
N ALA A 100 7.12 -9.31 -18.70
CA ALA A 100 8.45 -9.72 -18.26
C ALA A 100 8.77 -11.14 -18.75
N SER A 101 10.06 -11.43 -18.88
CA SER A 101 10.52 -12.80 -19.13
C SER A 101 11.74 -13.14 -18.29
N TYR A 102 11.84 -14.40 -17.91
CA TYR A 102 13.01 -14.96 -17.24
C TYR A 102 13.50 -16.16 -18.04
N ASN A 103 14.76 -16.10 -18.48
CA ASN A 103 15.38 -17.14 -19.30
C ASN A 103 14.50 -17.52 -20.52
N GLY A 104 13.98 -16.50 -21.20
CA GLY A 104 13.11 -16.63 -22.39
C GLY A 104 11.67 -17.07 -22.13
N ARG A 105 11.26 -17.31 -20.88
CA ARG A 105 9.88 -17.68 -20.52
C ARG A 105 9.14 -16.47 -19.94
N THR A 106 7.92 -16.22 -20.40
CA THR A 106 7.10 -15.13 -19.85
C THR A 106 6.74 -15.39 -18.39
N ILE A 107 6.87 -14.35 -17.58
CA ILE A 107 6.56 -14.37 -16.15
C ILE A 107 5.64 -13.19 -15.82
N TYR A 108 4.89 -13.31 -14.73
CA TYR A 108 4.26 -12.14 -14.14
C TYR A 108 5.30 -11.39 -13.29
N MET A 109 5.11 -10.10 -13.11
CA MET A 109 6.02 -9.27 -12.32
C MET A 109 5.23 -8.27 -11.48
N GLN A 110 5.52 -8.24 -10.18
CA GLN A 110 4.78 -7.46 -9.18
C GLN A 110 5.51 -6.17 -8.82
N PHE A 111 4.74 -5.11 -8.63
CA PHE A 111 5.20 -3.75 -8.37
C PHE A 111 4.40 -3.16 -7.22
N ARG A 112 5.09 -2.44 -6.33
CA ARG A 112 4.47 -1.57 -5.34
C ARG A 112 4.82 -0.12 -5.66
N LEU A 113 3.79 0.69 -5.69
CA LEU A 113 3.84 2.11 -6.01
C LEU A 113 3.22 2.87 -4.85
N GLN A 114 3.87 3.94 -4.37
CA GLN A 114 3.30 4.82 -3.36
C GLN A 114 3.49 6.27 -3.79
N PHE A 115 2.43 7.08 -3.71
CA PHE A 115 2.51 8.51 -4.03
C PHE A 115 1.42 9.30 -3.32
N TYR A 116 1.62 10.61 -3.23
CA TYR A 116 0.61 11.54 -2.73
C TYR A 116 -0.13 12.16 -3.92
N PRO A 117 -1.47 12.07 -3.99
CA PRO A 117 -2.21 12.61 -5.13
C PRO A 117 -1.99 14.11 -5.39
N ASN A 118 -1.72 14.87 -4.33
CA ASN A 118 -1.46 16.32 -4.41
C ASN A 118 0.04 16.66 -4.56
N ASP A 119 0.93 15.67 -4.46
CA ASP A 119 2.38 15.84 -4.61
C ASP A 119 2.99 14.65 -5.37
N LEU A 120 2.82 14.68 -6.69
CA LEU A 120 3.31 13.66 -7.61
C LEU A 120 4.83 13.73 -7.85
N ALA A 121 5.52 14.73 -7.30
CA ALA A 121 6.98 14.76 -7.35
C ALA A 121 7.60 13.67 -6.45
N GLN A 122 6.83 13.13 -5.51
CA GLN A 122 7.26 12.12 -4.54
C GLN A 122 6.80 10.69 -4.89
N ILE A 123 6.70 10.33 -6.17
CA ILE A 123 6.36 8.95 -6.54
C ILE A 123 7.49 8.01 -6.07
N GLN A 124 7.16 7.09 -5.17
CA GLN A 124 8.05 6.08 -4.63
C GLN A 124 7.72 4.72 -5.25
N TRP A 125 8.74 4.09 -5.83
CA TRP A 125 8.67 2.74 -6.36
C TRP A 125 9.36 1.79 -5.39
N SER A 126 8.73 0.65 -5.13
CA SER A 126 9.39 -0.49 -4.50
C SER A 126 9.01 -1.77 -5.23
N MET A 127 10.02 -2.60 -5.48
CA MET A 127 9.85 -3.87 -6.15
C MET A 127 9.63 -4.94 -5.10
N ILE A 128 8.58 -5.75 -5.23
CA ILE A 128 8.40 -6.91 -4.35
C ILE A 128 9.27 -8.02 -4.92
N GLY A 129 10.54 -8.02 -4.52
CA GLY A 129 11.42 -9.15 -4.72
C GLY A 129 12.90 -8.89 -4.54
N ASP A 130 13.35 -7.70 -4.16
CA ASP A 130 14.71 -7.55 -3.65
C ASP A 130 14.66 -7.53 -2.13
N SER A 131 15.38 -8.50 -1.56
CA SER A 131 16.10 -8.52 -0.28
C SER A 131 15.47 -7.82 0.93
N GLY A 132 15.59 -8.43 2.12
CA GLY A 132 15.32 -7.79 3.41
C GLY A 132 16.27 -6.63 3.74
N LYS A 133 16.49 -5.71 2.81
CA LYS A 133 17.45 -4.61 2.82
C LYS A 133 16.94 -3.32 2.16
N ASP A 134 15.63 -3.12 2.01
CA ASP A 134 15.07 -1.77 1.73
C ASP A 134 14.05 -1.30 2.78
N LEU A 135 14.02 -1.96 3.95
CA LEU A 135 13.39 -1.44 5.18
C LEU A 135 14.41 -0.94 6.22
N VAL A 136 15.70 -0.88 5.87
CA VAL A 136 16.79 -0.49 6.79
C VAL A 136 17.58 0.74 6.37
N ASN A 137 17.37 1.29 5.17
CA ASN A 137 18.10 2.49 4.74
C ASN A 137 17.39 3.82 5.05
N ASP A 138 16.10 3.79 5.41
CA ASP A 138 15.46 4.92 6.11
C ASP A 138 15.83 5.00 7.60
N ALA A 139 16.56 3.99 8.11
CA ALA A 139 17.14 4.01 9.45
C ALA A 139 18.61 4.44 9.46
N ALA A 140 19.24 4.67 8.30
CA ALA A 140 20.66 5.02 8.19
C ALA A 140 20.97 6.51 8.41
N ASP A 141 19.95 7.36 8.62
CA ASP A 141 20.15 8.74 9.10
C ASP A 141 20.09 8.87 10.64
N LEU A 142 19.98 7.74 11.35
CA LEU A 142 20.22 7.68 12.79
C LEU A 142 21.67 7.31 13.03
N LYS A 143 22.54 8.32 12.98
CA LYS A 143 23.92 8.21 13.47
C LYS A 143 23.93 7.55 14.86
N SER A 144 24.75 6.52 14.94
CA SER A 144 25.28 5.89 16.15
C SER A 144 25.39 6.85 17.34
N ILE A 145 24.65 6.55 18.41
CA ILE A 145 25.03 6.96 19.76
C ILE A 145 25.44 5.70 20.49
N GLU A 146 26.73 5.66 20.84
CA GLU A 146 27.31 4.59 21.64
C GLU A 146 26.62 4.44 23.00
N PRO A 147 26.61 3.22 23.58
CA PRO A 147 25.92 2.95 24.82
C PRO A 147 26.81 3.31 26.00
N ASN A 148 26.89 4.57 26.41
CA ASN A 148 27.41 4.90 27.75
C ASN A 148 26.97 6.28 28.23
N THR A 149 26.61 6.32 29.51
CA THR A 149 26.11 7.44 30.33
C THR A 149 24.63 7.75 30.15
N VAL A 150 23.82 7.30 31.10
CA VAL A 150 22.47 7.80 31.34
C VAL A 150 22.61 9.12 32.08
N PRO A 151 22.31 10.29 31.49
CA PRO A 151 22.12 11.51 32.24
C PRO A 151 20.69 11.49 32.79
N GLU A 152 20.52 11.75 34.08
CA GLU A 152 19.19 11.89 34.69
C GLU A 152 18.32 12.87 33.87
N ILE A 153 17.16 12.39 33.44
CA ILE A 153 16.16 13.09 32.59
C ILE A 153 15.60 14.37 33.26
N LYS A 154 16.07 14.75 34.45
CA LYS A 154 15.46 15.81 35.27
C LYS A 154 15.91 17.25 34.96
N SER A 155 16.94 17.49 34.15
CA SER A 155 17.53 18.85 34.02
C SER A 155 17.17 19.66 32.76
N PHE A 156 16.42 19.10 31.79
CA PHE A 156 16.03 19.83 30.56
C PHE A 156 14.51 19.93 30.33
N ALA A 157 13.69 19.48 31.26
CA ALA A 157 12.24 19.58 31.15
C ALA A 157 11.79 21.04 31.33
N ARG A 158 11.58 21.78 30.24
CA ARG A 158 10.71 22.96 30.28
C ARG A 158 9.29 22.45 30.50
N GLN A 159 8.66 22.90 31.59
CA GLN A 159 7.23 22.67 31.85
C GLN A 159 6.45 23.04 30.59
N LYS A 160 5.90 22.02 29.92
CA LYS A 160 4.96 22.22 28.83
C LYS A 160 3.72 22.91 29.39
N SER A 161 3.28 23.93 28.67
CA SER A 161 2.05 24.68 28.85
C SER A 161 0.87 23.74 29.17
N GLY A 162 -0.08 24.23 29.98
CA GLY A 162 -1.32 23.52 30.35
C GLY A 162 -2.27 23.20 29.19
N GLU A 163 -1.77 23.15 27.95
CA GLU A 163 -2.52 22.84 26.72
C GLU A 163 -3.17 21.46 26.75
N TYR A 164 -2.55 20.47 27.40
CA TYR A 164 -3.17 19.15 27.56
C TYR A 164 -4.48 19.19 28.35
N GLY A 165 -4.63 20.13 29.29
CA GLY A 165 -5.86 20.31 30.07
C GLY A 165 -6.97 21.05 29.30
N ALA A 166 -6.62 21.72 28.19
CA ALA A 166 -7.57 22.42 27.33
C ALA A 166 -8.14 21.52 26.21
N VAL A 167 -7.56 20.34 25.99
CA VAL A 167 -8.08 19.37 25.01
C VAL A 167 -9.31 18.69 25.59
N VAL A 168 -10.48 19.19 25.22
CA VAL A 168 -11.75 18.48 25.44
C VAL A 168 -11.77 17.28 24.51
N GLN A 169 -11.47 16.09 25.04
CA GLN A 169 -11.64 14.85 24.28
C GLN A 169 -13.13 14.48 24.27
N ASP A 170 -13.75 14.57 23.09
CA ASP A 170 -15.08 14.04 22.88
C ASP A 170 -15.10 12.52 23.06
N LYS A 171 -16.26 11.99 23.47
CA LYS A 171 -16.46 10.54 23.56
C LYS A 171 -16.34 9.92 22.17
N TYR A 172 -15.52 8.90 22.02
CA TYR A 172 -15.39 8.14 20.78
C TYR A 172 -16.75 7.59 20.32
N GLN A 173 -17.22 8.00 19.14
CA GLN A 173 -18.53 7.65 18.60
C GLN A 173 -18.52 6.43 17.65
N GLY A 174 -17.38 5.77 17.47
CA GLY A 174 -17.28 4.61 16.57
C GLY A 174 -17.23 4.98 15.09
N GLN A 175 -16.70 6.15 14.73
CA GLN A 175 -16.58 6.56 13.31
C GLN A 175 -15.71 5.58 12.49
N GLY A 176 -14.79 4.85 13.15
CA GLY A 176 -13.94 3.86 12.52
C GLY A 176 -14.72 2.71 11.85
N TYR A 177 -15.88 2.30 12.41
CA TYR A 177 -16.68 1.20 11.86
C TYR A 177 -17.31 1.50 10.48
N GLN A 178 -17.37 2.78 10.10
CA GLN A 178 -17.90 3.22 8.81
C GLN A 178 -16.79 3.68 7.84
N SER A 179 -15.52 3.55 8.25
CA SER A 179 -14.38 4.05 7.49
C SER A 179 -13.81 2.98 6.56
N GLY A 180 -13.10 3.39 5.52
CA GLY A 180 -12.32 2.48 4.69
C GLY A 180 -11.02 2.00 5.35
N VAL A 181 -10.80 2.25 6.64
CA VAL A 181 -9.56 1.91 7.33
C VAL A 181 -9.43 0.39 7.49
N LEU A 182 -8.19 -0.11 7.45
CA LEU A 182 -7.89 -1.51 7.68
C LEU A 182 -8.14 -1.90 9.14
N ILE A 183 -8.77 -3.06 9.33
CA ILE A 183 -8.89 -3.72 10.63
C ILE A 183 -7.56 -4.44 10.88
N PRO A 184 -6.80 -4.08 11.94
CA PRO A 184 -5.53 -4.74 12.24
C PRO A 184 -5.67 -6.26 12.34
N LEU A 185 -4.79 -7.00 11.66
CA LEU A 185 -4.85 -8.45 11.64
C LEU A 185 -4.67 -9.03 13.04
N SER A 186 -5.72 -9.68 13.53
CA SER A 186 -5.74 -10.36 14.82
C SER A 186 -6.71 -11.52 14.71
N HIS A 187 -6.25 -12.74 14.98
CA HIS A 187 -7.07 -13.95 14.90
C HIS A 187 -8.38 -13.78 15.67
N ARG A 188 -8.30 -13.44 16.96
CA ARG A 188 -9.47 -13.23 17.82
C ARG A 188 -10.48 -12.24 17.23
N ARG A 189 -9.98 -11.12 16.67
CA ARG A 189 -10.86 -10.07 16.14
C ARG A 189 -11.52 -10.50 14.83
N TYR A 190 -10.82 -11.27 14.01
CA TYR A 190 -11.31 -11.75 12.73
C TYR A 190 -12.32 -12.90 12.92
N ASP A 191 -12.12 -13.73 13.94
CA ASP A 191 -13.07 -14.79 14.33
C ASP A 191 -14.48 -14.25 14.64
N GLU A 192 -14.61 -12.98 15.05
CA GLU A 192 -15.90 -12.34 15.38
C GLU A 192 -16.83 -12.20 14.16
N PHE A 193 -16.27 -12.02 12.95
CA PHE A 193 -17.06 -11.69 11.75
C PHE A 193 -16.74 -12.58 10.54
N GLU A 194 -15.66 -13.35 10.54
CA GLU A 194 -15.28 -14.22 9.42
C GLU A 194 -16.33 -15.29 9.11
N ALA A 195 -17.04 -15.79 10.11
CA ALA A 195 -18.13 -16.74 9.89
C ALA A 195 -19.27 -16.13 9.07
N ALA A 196 -19.59 -14.86 9.30
CA ALA A 196 -20.62 -14.14 8.55
C ALA A 196 -20.16 -13.81 7.12
N MET A 197 -18.89 -13.43 6.96
CA MET A 197 -18.30 -13.16 5.64
C MET A 197 -18.19 -14.41 4.77
N ASN A 198 -17.86 -15.57 5.35
CA ASN A 198 -17.66 -16.83 4.64
C ASN A 198 -18.93 -17.70 4.52
N GLN A 199 -20.12 -17.12 4.76
CA GLN A 199 -21.37 -17.84 4.61
C GLN A 199 -21.62 -18.22 3.13
N VAL A 200 -22.12 -19.45 2.88
CA VAL A 200 -22.41 -19.92 1.51
C VAL A 200 -23.42 -18.98 0.84
N GLY A 201 -23.06 -18.44 -0.32
CA GLY A 201 -23.85 -17.45 -1.05
C GLY A 201 -23.46 -16.00 -0.79
N SER A 202 -22.61 -15.73 0.20
CA SER A 202 -21.89 -14.46 0.34
C SER A 202 -20.76 -14.44 -0.69
N ASN A 203 -20.77 -13.49 -1.63
CA ASN A 203 -19.75 -13.35 -2.69
C ASN A 203 -18.40 -12.83 -2.16
N ASN A 204 -18.06 -13.09 -0.89
CA ASN A 204 -16.84 -12.62 -0.26
C ASN A 204 -15.71 -13.64 -0.44
N HIS A 205 -15.22 -13.78 -1.68
CA HIS A 205 -14.03 -14.57 -1.98
C HIS A 205 -12.76 -13.69 -2.05
N THR A 206 -12.58 -12.78 -1.08
CA THR A 206 -11.36 -11.98 -0.97
C THR A 206 -10.31 -12.79 -0.19
N ALA A 207 -9.29 -13.27 -0.89
CA ALA A 207 -8.17 -14.02 -0.30
C ALA A 207 -7.17 -13.13 0.47
N GLN A 208 -7.46 -11.82 0.57
CA GLN A 208 -6.47 -10.83 1.00
C GLN A 208 -6.89 -10.15 2.30
N LYS A 209 -6.28 -10.61 3.40
CA LYS A 209 -6.28 -9.92 4.69
C LYS A 209 -5.13 -8.88 4.71
N PRO A 210 -5.22 -7.79 5.51
CA PRO A 210 -6.30 -7.42 6.42
C PRO A 210 -7.54 -6.84 5.72
N TYR A 211 -8.74 -7.07 6.29
CA TYR A 211 -10.02 -6.55 5.80
C TYR A 211 -10.22 -5.07 6.17
N ARG A 212 -11.05 -4.35 5.41
CA ARG A 212 -11.50 -2.99 5.74
C ARG A 212 -12.79 -2.99 6.56
N PHE A 213 -13.00 -1.98 7.39
CA PHE A 213 -14.26 -1.85 8.13
C PHE A 213 -15.49 -1.81 7.20
N THR A 214 -15.41 -1.11 6.08
CA THR A 214 -16.46 -1.07 5.05
C THR A 214 -16.71 -2.41 4.37
N GLU A 215 -15.68 -3.24 4.17
CA GLU A 215 -15.81 -4.59 3.59
C GLU A 215 -16.55 -5.52 4.53
N VAL A 216 -16.20 -5.48 5.82
CA VAL A 216 -16.87 -6.28 6.86
C VAL A 216 -18.30 -5.80 7.11
N GLN A 217 -18.55 -4.49 7.06
CA GLN A 217 -19.86 -3.89 7.34
C GLN A 217 -20.99 -4.46 6.46
N ALA A 218 -20.68 -4.90 5.23
CA ALA A 218 -21.67 -5.53 4.35
C ALA A 218 -22.22 -6.86 4.89
N TYR A 219 -21.46 -7.55 5.75
CA TYR A 219 -21.78 -8.88 6.25
C TYR A 219 -21.98 -8.92 7.77
N TYR A 220 -21.37 -8.00 8.53
CA TYR A 220 -21.39 -8.00 9.98
C TYR A 220 -21.33 -6.58 10.57
N ASP A 221 -22.27 -6.24 11.47
CA ASP A 221 -22.30 -4.95 12.16
C ASP A 221 -21.38 -4.93 13.40
N LEU A 222 -20.13 -4.56 13.17
CA LEU A 222 -19.11 -4.40 14.21
C LEU A 222 -19.50 -3.36 15.27
N LYS A 223 -20.24 -2.31 14.90
CA LYS A 223 -20.64 -1.25 15.84
C LYS A 223 -21.71 -1.76 16.80
N ALA A 224 -22.69 -2.51 16.30
CA ALA A 224 -23.73 -3.13 17.12
C ALA A 224 -23.13 -4.20 18.05
N ALA A 225 -22.23 -5.04 17.55
CA ALA A 225 -21.52 -6.04 18.35
C ALA A 225 -20.75 -5.40 19.52
N ASP A 226 -19.90 -4.41 19.24
CA ASP A 226 -19.14 -3.72 20.29
C ASP A 226 -20.04 -2.93 21.26
N SER A 227 -21.17 -2.41 20.78
CA SER A 227 -22.15 -1.73 21.63
C SER A 227 -22.89 -2.71 22.56
N SER A 228 -23.06 -3.97 22.15
CA SER A 228 -23.67 -5.01 22.98
C SER A 228 -22.78 -5.40 24.17
N LEU A 229 -21.45 -5.38 23.98
CA LEU A 229 -20.45 -5.69 25.00
C LEU A 229 -20.26 -4.59 26.05
N LYS A 230 -20.76 -3.37 25.77
CA LYS A 230 -20.70 -2.23 26.69
C LYS A 230 -21.84 -2.19 27.71
N LYS A 231 -22.80 -3.12 27.63
CA LYS A 231 -23.85 -3.24 28.64
C LYS A 231 -23.28 -3.96 29.87
N PRO A 232 -23.52 -3.42 31.09
CA PRO A 232 -22.98 -3.97 32.33
C PRO A 232 -23.52 -5.36 32.67
#